data_AF-A0A957XX82-F1
#
_entry.id   AF-A0A957XX82-F1
#
_cell.length_a   1.000
_cell.length_b   1.000
_cell.length_c   1.000
_cell.angle_alpha   90.00
_cell.angle_beta   90.00
_cell.angle_gamma   90.00
#
_symmetry.space_group_name_H-M   'P 1'
#
loop_
_entity.id
_entity.type
_entity.pdbx_description
1 polymer ?
#
loop_
_entity_poly.entity_id
_entity_poly.type
_entity_poly.pdbx_seq_one_letter_code
_entity_poly.pdbx_strand_id
1 'polypeptide(L)'
;MVSAINETTIEQLPVVVYPSNEAMGQAAAAEAAAVINQAIEARGSANVILATGNSQLTFLRALREHSEVEWSQVRVFHMDEYVGIDPQHPASFPFFLHRHFLDYVDIGEFFPVEAPVEATGQACATYERLLRRHPADLCACGI
;
A
#
# COMPACT_ATOMS: atom_id res chain seq x y z
N MET A 1 -10.48 -14.32 14.81
CA MET A 1 -10.53 -14.37 13.33
C MET A 1 -11.92 -13.99 12.90
N VAL A 2 -12.01 -13.04 11.98
CA VAL A 2 -13.28 -12.62 11.37
C VAL A 2 -13.63 -13.62 10.28
N SER A 3 -14.84 -14.15 10.27
CA SER A 3 -15.28 -15.12 9.26
C SER A 3 -15.84 -14.44 8.03
N ALA A 4 -15.49 -14.94 6.85
CA ALA A 4 -16.14 -14.58 5.60
C ALA A 4 -17.63 -14.97 5.61
N ILE A 5 -18.46 -14.18 4.94
CA ILE A 5 -19.88 -14.50 4.71
C ILE A 5 -20.14 -15.08 3.32
N ASN A 6 -19.18 -14.93 2.40
CA ASN A 6 -19.18 -15.60 1.11
C ASN A 6 -17.76 -15.70 0.57
N GLU A 7 -17.48 -16.79 -0.14
CA GLU A 7 -16.22 -17.03 -0.83
C GLU A 7 -16.55 -17.56 -2.23
N THR A 8 -15.94 -16.98 -3.24
CA THR A 8 -16.10 -17.40 -4.63
C THR A 8 -14.82 -17.15 -5.42
N THR A 9 -14.81 -17.53 -6.68
CA THR A 9 -13.73 -17.22 -7.61
C THR A 9 -14.33 -16.68 -8.89
N ILE A 10 -13.84 -15.52 -9.32
CA ILE A 10 -14.19 -14.92 -10.61
C ILE A 10 -12.99 -15.10 -11.52
N GLU A 11 -13.12 -16.03 -12.49
CA GLU A 11 -12.00 -16.49 -13.33
C GLU A 11 -10.84 -17.05 -12.49
N GLN A 12 -9.77 -16.26 -12.31
CA GLN A 12 -8.59 -16.60 -11.53
C GLN A 12 -8.49 -15.79 -10.22
N LEU A 13 -9.44 -14.90 -9.95
CA LEU A 13 -9.44 -14.01 -8.80
C LEU A 13 -10.26 -14.60 -7.66
N PRO A 14 -9.65 -14.97 -6.53
CA PRO A 14 -10.38 -15.27 -5.31
C PRO A 14 -11.13 -14.02 -4.85
N VAL A 15 -12.40 -14.19 -4.48
CA VAL A 15 -13.24 -13.11 -3.97
C VAL A 15 -13.81 -13.55 -2.64
N VAL A 16 -13.50 -12.79 -1.60
CA VAL A 16 -13.97 -13.04 -0.23
C VAL A 16 -14.81 -11.84 0.23
N VAL A 17 -16.02 -12.13 0.71
CA VAL A 17 -16.96 -11.11 1.19
C VAL A 17 -17.04 -11.21 2.70
N TYR A 18 -16.90 -10.06 3.37
CA TYR A 18 -16.93 -9.94 4.82
C TYR A 18 -18.18 -9.19 5.29
N PRO A 19 -18.63 -9.40 6.53
CA PRO A 19 -19.87 -8.80 7.04
C PRO A 19 -19.79 -7.29 7.27
N SER A 20 -18.60 -6.70 7.24
CA SER A 20 -18.40 -5.25 7.39
C SER A 20 -17.09 -4.79 6.74
N ASN A 21 -16.96 -3.48 6.53
CA ASN A 21 -15.73 -2.87 6.04
C ASN A 21 -14.55 -3.04 7.02
N GLU A 22 -14.82 -3.08 8.32
CA GLU A 22 -13.80 -3.33 9.35
C GLU A 22 -13.31 -4.78 9.26
N ALA A 23 -14.25 -5.72 9.16
CA ALA A 23 -14.00 -7.15 9.00
C ALA A 23 -13.15 -7.44 7.74
N MET A 24 -13.50 -6.81 6.62
CA MET A 24 -12.73 -6.90 5.38
C MET A 24 -11.33 -6.31 5.53
N GLY A 25 -11.22 -5.13 6.13
CA GLY A 25 -9.93 -4.46 6.34
C GLY A 25 -8.97 -5.28 7.19
N GLN A 26 -9.46 -5.91 8.26
CA GLN A 26 -8.68 -6.81 9.13
C GLN A 26 -8.19 -8.05 8.39
N ALA A 27 -9.05 -8.67 7.57
CA ALA A 27 -8.66 -9.84 6.80
C ALA A 27 -7.61 -9.51 5.73
N ALA A 28 -7.83 -8.45 4.96
CA ALA A 28 -6.89 -7.98 3.96
C ALA A 28 -5.55 -7.57 4.58
N ALA A 29 -5.56 -6.93 5.75
CA ALA A 29 -4.36 -6.58 6.50
C ALA A 29 -3.56 -7.82 6.93
N ALA A 30 -4.22 -8.87 7.41
CA ALA A 30 -3.58 -10.11 7.78
C ALA A 30 -2.92 -10.81 6.58
N GLU A 31 -3.58 -10.84 5.42
CA GLU A 31 -3.01 -11.37 4.18
C GLU A 31 -1.79 -10.54 3.72
N ALA A 32 -1.90 -9.21 3.75
CA ALA A 32 -0.81 -8.32 3.42
C ALA A 32 0.40 -8.51 4.34
N ALA A 33 0.19 -8.59 5.66
CA ALA A 33 1.24 -8.82 6.64
C ALA A 33 1.97 -10.16 6.38
N ALA A 34 1.24 -11.20 6.02
CA ALA A 34 1.83 -12.49 5.67
C ALA A 34 2.74 -12.41 4.42
N VAL A 35 2.30 -11.73 3.36
CA VAL A 35 3.11 -11.52 2.15
C VAL A 35 4.36 -10.68 2.46
N ILE A 36 4.22 -9.62 3.25
CA ILE A 36 5.32 -8.76 3.67
C ILE A 36 6.37 -9.56 4.46
N ASN A 37 5.93 -10.32 5.46
CA ASN A 37 6.84 -11.13 6.28
C ASN A 37 7.55 -12.20 5.46
N GLN A 38 6.86 -12.84 4.51
CA GLN A 38 7.48 -13.80 3.61
C GLN A 38 8.56 -13.16 2.72
N ALA A 39 8.32 -11.96 2.21
CA ALA A 39 9.29 -11.21 1.41
C ALA A 39 10.51 -10.79 2.25
N ILE A 40 10.28 -10.32 3.47
CA ILE A 40 11.33 -10.00 4.44
C ILE A 40 12.18 -11.23 4.78
N GLU A 41 11.55 -12.36 5.11
CA GLU A 41 12.27 -13.60 5.44
C GLU A 41 13.14 -14.08 4.25
N ALA A 42 12.61 -13.98 3.03
CA ALA A 42 13.30 -14.45 1.84
C ALA A 42 14.47 -13.56 1.39
N ARG A 43 14.38 -12.22 1.58
CA ARG A 43 15.31 -11.26 0.95
C ARG A 43 15.77 -10.12 1.85
N GLY A 44 15.34 -10.09 3.10
CA GLY A 44 15.65 -9.03 4.07
C GLY A 44 14.93 -7.70 3.84
N SER A 45 14.00 -7.63 2.87
CA SER A 45 13.13 -6.47 2.67
C SER A 45 11.89 -6.82 1.86
N ALA A 46 10.80 -6.06 2.05
CA ALA A 46 9.59 -6.11 1.24
C ALA A 46 9.34 -4.78 0.53
N ASN A 47 8.87 -4.82 -0.72
CA ASN A 47 8.45 -3.63 -1.46
C ASN A 47 6.93 -3.64 -1.62
N VAL A 48 6.24 -2.67 -1.04
CA VAL A 48 4.76 -2.64 -0.98
C VAL A 48 4.24 -1.38 -1.63
N ILE A 49 3.24 -1.51 -2.51
CA ILE A 49 2.48 -0.39 -3.06
C ILE A 49 1.18 -0.25 -2.27
N LEU A 50 0.95 0.91 -1.65
CA LEU A 50 -0.27 1.20 -0.89
C LEU A 50 -1.15 2.22 -1.62
N ALA A 51 -2.44 1.93 -1.77
CA ALA A 51 -3.42 2.86 -2.32
C ALA A 51 -3.97 3.84 -1.27
N THR A 52 -4.63 4.90 -1.77
CA THR A 52 -5.38 5.86 -0.97
C THR A 52 -6.89 5.67 -1.14
N GLY A 53 -7.69 6.50 -0.46
CA GLY A 53 -9.13 6.54 -0.59
C GLY A 53 -9.87 5.92 0.60
N ASN A 54 -11.18 6.18 0.68
CA ASN A 54 -12.00 5.77 1.83
C ASN A 54 -12.07 4.25 2.00
N SER A 55 -12.02 3.49 0.91
CA SER A 55 -12.00 2.03 0.92
C SER A 55 -10.74 1.45 1.58
N GLN A 56 -9.64 2.22 1.63
CA GLN A 56 -8.37 1.78 2.21
C GLN A 56 -8.25 2.06 3.70
N LEU A 57 -9.11 2.91 4.28
CA LEU A 57 -8.92 3.39 5.65
C LEU A 57 -8.94 2.28 6.70
N THR A 58 -9.86 1.33 6.60
CA THR A 58 -9.95 0.20 7.55
C THR A 58 -8.79 -0.76 7.38
N PHE A 59 -8.39 -1.03 6.13
CA PHE A 59 -7.22 -1.83 5.80
C PHE A 59 -5.92 -1.21 6.33
N LEU A 60 -5.63 0.06 6.04
CA LEU A 60 -4.41 0.74 6.48
C LEU A 60 -4.32 0.80 8.02
N ARG A 61 -5.44 1.06 8.70
CA ARG A 61 -5.51 1.05 10.16
C ARG A 61 -5.23 -0.34 10.73
N ALA A 62 -5.82 -1.39 10.15
CA ALA A 62 -5.56 -2.74 10.61
C ALA A 62 -4.11 -3.16 10.32
N LEU A 63 -3.60 -2.84 9.12
CA LEU A 63 -2.25 -3.22 8.69
C LEU A 63 -1.16 -2.67 9.62
N ARG A 64 -1.25 -1.39 10.01
CA ARG A 64 -0.27 -0.78 10.94
C ARG A 64 -0.34 -1.35 12.37
N GLU A 65 -1.37 -2.13 12.72
CA GLU A 65 -1.48 -2.80 14.03
C GLU A 65 -0.76 -4.17 14.06
N HIS A 66 -0.28 -4.67 12.91
CA HIS A 66 0.53 -5.89 12.81
C HIS A 66 1.97 -5.65 13.27
N SER A 67 2.17 -5.67 14.59
CA SER A 67 3.47 -5.45 15.25
C SER A 67 4.54 -6.49 14.93
N GLU A 68 4.16 -7.64 14.38
CA GLU A 68 5.07 -8.69 13.93
C GLU A 68 5.77 -8.35 12.61
N VAL A 69 5.33 -7.31 11.90
CA VAL A 69 5.98 -6.83 10.68
C VAL A 69 7.15 -5.93 11.06
N GLU A 70 8.35 -6.29 10.61
CA GLU A 70 9.56 -5.46 10.74
C GLU A 70 9.51 -4.30 9.73
N TRP A 71 8.73 -3.26 10.04
CA TRP A 71 8.48 -2.12 9.15
C TRP A 71 9.75 -1.43 8.65
N SER A 72 10.82 -1.43 9.45
CA SER A 72 12.13 -0.87 9.06
C SER A 72 12.76 -1.57 7.84
N GLN A 73 12.26 -2.76 7.48
CA GLN A 73 12.66 -3.53 6.30
C GLN A 73 11.67 -3.38 5.12
N VAL A 74 10.63 -2.56 5.28
CA VAL A 74 9.61 -2.33 4.25
C VAL A 74 9.89 -1.02 3.51
N ARG A 75 9.89 -1.10 2.18
CA ARG A 75 9.85 0.06 1.29
C ARG A 75 8.44 0.27 0.80
N VAL A 76 7.88 1.45 1.05
CA VAL A 76 6.52 1.80 0.64
C VAL A 76 6.58 2.65 -0.63
N PHE A 77 5.75 2.29 -1.59
CA PHE A 77 5.55 2.98 -2.85
C PHE A 77 4.09 3.44 -2.96
N HIS A 78 3.86 4.41 -3.84
CA HIS A 78 2.51 4.81 -4.23
C HIS A 78 2.24 4.59 -5.73
N MET A 79 0.95 4.62 -6.13
CA MET A 79 0.50 4.27 -7.47
C MET A 79 0.49 5.48 -8.41
N ASP A 80 0.04 6.62 -7.93
CA ASP A 80 -0.25 7.80 -8.74
C ASP A 80 -0.14 9.10 -7.92
N GLU A 81 -0.24 10.25 -8.58
CA GLU A 81 -0.38 11.57 -7.94
C GLU A 81 -0.92 12.56 -8.99
N TYR A 82 -1.60 13.61 -8.52
CA TYR A 82 -2.08 14.70 -9.36
C TYR A 82 -0.92 15.57 -9.87
N VAL A 83 -0.82 15.71 -11.19
CA VAL A 83 0.21 16.57 -11.82
C VAL A 83 0.07 18.02 -11.36
N GLY A 84 1.15 18.56 -10.80
CA GLY A 84 1.27 19.94 -10.34
C GLY A 84 0.60 20.23 -8.99
N ILE A 85 0.13 19.21 -8.28
CA ILE A 85 -0.43 19.41 -6.94
C ILE A 85 0.65 19.90 -5.98
N ASP A 86 0.26 20.79 -5.07
CA ASP A 86 1.10 21.17 -3.95
C ASP A 86 1.25 19.93 -3.02
N PRO A 87 2.48 19.51 -2.67
CA PRO A 87 2.70 18.39 -1.75
C PRO A 87 2.03 18.54 -0.37
N GLN A 88 1.67 19.76 0.04
CA GLN A 88 0.95 20.03 1.29
C GLN A 88 -0.57 20.10 1.09
N HIS A 89 -1.06 19.94 -0.14
CA HIS A 89 -2.48 19.95 -0.41
C HIS A 89 -3.17 18.74 0.26
N PRO A 90 -4.34 18.90 0.91
CA PRO A 90 -5.03 17.79 1.57
C PRO A 90 -5.44 16.62 0.66
N ALA A 91 -5.46 16.85 -0.65
CA ALA A 91 -5.74 15.82 -1.66
C ALA A 91 -4.48 15.13 -2.21
N SER A 92 -3.28 15.54 -1.81
CA SER A 92 -2.04 14.85 -2.17
C SER A 92 -2.04 13.45 -1.55
N PHE A 93 -1.71 12.46 -2.36
CA PHE A 93 -1.74 11.07 -1.90
C PHE A 93 -0.60 10.68 -0.96
N PRO A 94 0.65 11.13 -1.16
CA PRO A 94 1.68 11.09 -0.13
C PRO A 94 1.21 11.70 1.19
N PHE A 95 0.56 12.87 1.15
CA PHE A 95 0.02 13.50 2.36
C PHE A 95 -1.06 12.64 3.04
N PHE A 96 -1.94 12.00 2.26
CA PHE A 96 -2.90 11.02 2.78
C PHE A 96 -2.20 9.82 3.44
N LEU A 97 -1.18 9.24 2.81
CA LEU A 97 -0.47 8.08 3.35
C LEU A 97 0.27 8.41 4.64
N HIS A 98 0.87 9.60 4.75
CA HIS A 98 1.43 10.10 6.01
C HIS A 98 0.37 10.09 7.11
N ARG A 99 -0.75 10.77 6.86
CA ARG A 99 -1.85 10.91 7.81
C ARG A 99 -2.47 9.58 8.25
N HIS A 100 -2.47 8.56 7.40
CA HIS A 100 -3.21 7.32 7.68
C HIS A 100 -2.32 6.11 8.01
N PHE A 101 -1.05 6.14 7.63
CA PHE A 101 -0.17 4.98 7.72
C PHE A 101 1.27 5.33 8.12
N LEU A 102 1.98 6.14 7.31
CA LEU A 102 3.44 6.31 7.44
C LEU A 102 3.86 6.95 8.76
N ASP A 103 3.02 7.82 9.34
CA ASP A 103 3.35 8.47 10.63
C ASP A 103 3.13 7.54 11.84
N TYR A 104 2.66 6.31 11.62
CA TYR A 104 2.35 5.35 12.69
C TYR A 104 3.30 4.15 12.74
N VAL A 105 4.14 3.95 11.73
CA VAL A 105 5.07 2.83 11.61
C VAL A 105 6.44 3.33 11.17
N ASP A 106 7.51 2.75 11.74
CA ASP A 106 8.88 3.10 11.37
C ASP A 106 9.30 2.32 10.12
N ILE A 107 8.95 2.85 8.95
CA ILE A 107 9.26 2.21 7.66
C ILE A 107 10.70 2.44 7.24
N GLY A 108 11.25 1.51 6.44
CA GLY A 108 12.61 1.63 5.92
C GLY A 108 12.78 2.78 4.93
N GLU A 109 11.86 2.89 3.96
CA GLU A 109 11.91 3.94 2.94
C GLU A 109 10.53 4.20 2.34
N PHE A 110 10.23 5.47 2.02
CA PHE A 110 9.01 5.85 1.29
C PHE A 110 9.37 6.50 -0.05
N PHE A 111 8.75 6.01 -1.12
CA PHE A 111 8.86 6.54 -2.47
C PHE A 111 7.51 7.10 -2.94
N PRO A 112 7.28 8.41 -2.82
CA PRO A 112 6.12 9.04 -3.41
C PRO A 112 6.25 9.15 -4.93
N VAL A 113 5.12 9.25 -5.63
CA VAL A 113 5.11 9.64 -7.05
C VAL A 113 5.28 11.16 -7.13
N GLU A 114 6.42 11.61 -7.64
CA GLU A 114 6.60 13.02 -7.98
C GLU A 114 5.85 13.34 -9.28
N ALA A 115 5.02 14.38 -9.27
CA ALA A 115 4.20 14.75 -10.42
C ALA A 115 4.40 16.21 -10.86
N PRO A 116 5.62 16.64 -11.27
CA PRO A 116 5.85 18.00 -11.73
C PRO A 116 5.18 18.26 -13.10
N VAL A 117 4.66 19.48 -13.30
CA VAL A 117 3.98 19.88 -14.55
C VAL A 117 4.92 19.80 -15.77
N GLU A 118 6.10 20.41 -15.70
CA GLU A 118 7.00 20.54 -16.87
C GLU A 118 7.82 19.27 -17.16
N ALA A 119 7.99 18.39 -16.17
CA ALA A 119 8.88 17.24 -16.25
C ALA A 119 8.17 15.89 -16.02
N THR A 120 6.84 15.82 -16.22
CA THR A 120 6.03 14.63 -15.95
C THR A 120 6.61 13.37 -16.61
N GLY A 121 6.99 13.44 -17.89
CA GLY A 121 7.55 12.27 -18.60
C GLY A 121 8.86 11.77 -18.01
N GLN A 122 9.74 12.67 -17.55
CA GLN A 122 10.97 12.31 -16.87
C GLN A 122 10.69 11.72 -15.49
N ALA A 123 9.70 12.26 -14.76
CA ALA A 123 9.29 11.74 -13.47
C ALA A 123 8.74 10.31 -13.59
N CYS A 124 7.85 10.05 -14.56
CA CYS A 124 7.37 8.71 -14.89
C CYS A 124 8.51 7.74 -15.19
N ALA A 125 9.47 8.13 -16.05
CA ALA A 125 10.60 7.29 -16.40
C ALA A 125 11.53 7.01 -15.20
N THR A 126 11.72 7.98 -14.32
CA THR A 126 12.48 7.80 -13.06
C THR A 126 11.76 6.83 -12.12
N TYR A 127 10.46 7.00 -11.93
CA TYR A 127 9.68 6.14 -11.06
C TYR A 127 9.56 4.70 -11.60
N GLU A 128 9.44 4.53 -12.92
CA GLU A 128 9.49 3.22 -13.57
C GLU A 128 10.82 2.50 -13.29
N ARG A 129 11.97 3.21 -13.43
CA ARG A 129 13.28 2.62 -13.11
C ARG A 129 13.38 2.21 -11.65
N LEU A 130 12.78 2.99 -10.75
CA LEU A 130 12.74 2.68 -9.33
C LEU A 130 11.94 1.39 -9.07
N LEU A 131 10.74 1.24 -9.64
CA LEU A 131 9.93 0.03 -9.55
C LEU A 131 10.62 -1.21 -10.17
N ARG A 132 11.37 -1.04 -11.25
CA ARG A 132 12.19 -2.12 -11.83
C ARG A 132 13.34 -2.55 -10.93
N ARG A 133 13.94 -1.60 -10.21
CA ARG A 133 15.02 -1.86 -9.23
C ARG A 133 14.49 -2.53 -7.95
N HIS A 134 13.24 -2.22 -7.59
CA HIS A 134 12.56 -2.71 -6.40
C HIS A 134 11.22 -3.33 -6.79
N PRO A 135 11.19 -4.54 -7.40
CA PRO A 135 9.95 -5.19 -7.80
C PRO A 135 8.99 -5.30 -6.63
N ALA A 136 7.72 -4.96 -6.86
CA ALA A 136 6.69 -5.01 -5.83
C ALA A 136 6.37 -6.46 -5.42
N ASP A 137 6.28 -6.67 -4.12
CA ASP A 137 5.82 -7.92 -3.51
C ASP A 137 4.30 -7.92 -3.30
N LEU A 138 3.72 -6.73 -3.10
CA LEU A 138 2.31 -6.52 -2.86
C LEU A 138 1.86 -5.17 -3.46
N CYS A 139 0.70 -5.15 -4.14
CA CYS A 139 -0.09 -3.93 -4.35
C CYS A 139 -1.41 -4.08 -3.61
N ALA A 140 -1.64 -3.22 -2.62
CA ALA A 140 -2.97 -2.97 -2.10
C ALA A 140 -3.61 -1.89 -2.98
N CYS A 141 -4.50 -2.30 -3.89
CA CYS A 141 -5.09 -1.39 -4.85
C CYS A 141 -6.59 -1.18 -4.51
N GLY A 142 -7.04 0.08 -4.48
CA GLY A 142 -8.44 0.45 -4.26
C GLY A 142 -9.27 0.43 -5.54
N ILE A 143 -10.59 0.35 -5.39
CA ILE A 143 -11.59 0.58 -6.45
C ILE A 143 -12.49 1.76 -6.09
#